data_AF-A0A535W0A4-F1
#
_entry.id   AF-A0A535W0A4-F1
#
_cell.length_a   1.000
_cell.length_b   1.000
_cell.length_c   1.000
_cell.angle_alpha   90.00
_cell.angle_beta   90.00
_cell.angle_gamma   90.00
#
_symmetry.space_group_name_H-M   'P 1'
#
loop_
_entity.id
_entity.type
_entity.pdbx_description
1 polymer ?
#
loop_
_entity_poly.entity_id
_entity_poly.type
_entity_poly.pdbx_seq_one_letter_code
_entity_poly.pdbx_strand_id
1 'polypeptide(L)' 'MTASEREPGSGRFENACEYRLERDGRRIVVVADGVTLASASSYDMRVGLRVELDGAPFFEREWSEEIPRDLN' A
#
# COMPACT_ATOMS: atom_id res chain seq x y z
N MET A 1 -4.89 -8.43 8.98
CA MET A 1 -3.69 -9.28 8.79
C MET A 1 -4.11 -10.72 9.01
N THR A 2 -3.81 -11.59 8.06
CA THR A 2 -4.10 -13.02 8.16
C THR A 2 -2.80 -13.78 7.90
N ALA A 3 -2.38 -14.63 8.83
CA ALA A 3 -1.18 -15.47 8.70
C ALA A 3 -1.59 -16.95 8.77
N SER A 4 -0.89 -17.81 8.04
CA SER A 4 -1.11 -19.26 8.10
C SER A 4 -0.22 -19.88 9.18
N GLU A 5 -0.82 -20.58 10.15
CA GLU A 5 -0.05 -21.35 11.14
C GLU A 5 0.66 -22.57 10.53
N ARG A 6 0.14 -23.10 9.41
CA ARG A 6 0.70 -24.28 8.72
C ARG A 6 1.87 -23.92 7.79
N GLU A 7 1.93 -22.67 7.36
CA GLU A 7 2.96 -22.14 6.46
C GLU A 7 3.43 -20.80 7.01
N PRO A 8 4.43 -20.78 7.90
CA PRO A 8 4.87 -19.57 8.61
C PRO A 8 5.35 -18.44 7.68
N GLY A 9 5.60 -18.73 6.40
CA GLY A 9 5.92 -17.74 5.37
C GLY A 9 4.71 -17.11 4.68
N SER A 10 3.51 -17.68 4.84
CA SER A 10 2.31 -17.29 4.08
C SER A 10 1.42 -16.32 4.87
N GLY A 11 1.02 -15.22 4.23
CA GLY A 11 0.13 -14.25 4.85
C GLY A 11 -0.41 -13.18 3.91
N ARG A 12 -1.48 -12.50 4.34
CA ARG A 12 -2.07 -11.35 3.66
C ARG A 12 -2.11 -10.14 4.58
N PHE A 13 -1.56 -9.05 4.09
CA PHE A 13 -1.50 -7.76 4.76
C PHE A 13 -2.21 -6.74 3.90
N GLU A 14 -3.13 -6.00 4.51
CA GLU A 14 -3.81 -4.88 3.87
C GLU A 14 -3.49 -3.65 4.70
N ASN A 15 -3.09 -2.58 4.03
CA ASN A 15 -2.79 -1.32 4.65
C ASN A 15 -3.47 -0.19 3.89
N ALA A 16 -3.90 0.82 4.63
CA ALA A 16 -4.36 2.08 4.07
C ALA A 16 -3.89 3.18 5.01
N CYS A 17 -3.35 4.25 4.45
CA CYS A 17 -3.02 5.47 5.17
C CYS A 17 -3.51 6.67 4.39
N GLU A 18 -3.97 7.68 5.12
CA GLU A 18 -4.40 8.94 4.56
C GLU A 18 -3.70 10.08 5.28
N TYR A 19 -3.03 10.93 4.51
CA TYR A 19 -2.42 12.16 4.98
C TYR A 19 -3.26 13.34 4.50
N ARG A 20 -3.57 14.26 5.41
CA ARG A 20 -4.30 15.48 5.11
C ARG A 20 -3.48 16.68 5.56
N LEU A 21 -3.28 17.63 4.64
CA LEU A 21 -2.69 18.93 4.94
C LEU A 21 -3.70 20.01 4.57
N GLU A 22 -4.05 20.83 5.55
CA GLU A 22 -4.85 22.04 5.34
C GLU A 22 -4.03 23.25 5.79
N ARG A 23 -3.73 24.16 4.87
CA ARG A 23 -2.90 25.33 5.12
C ARG A 23 -3.21 26.43 4.12
N ASP A 24 -3.31 27.68 4.60
CA ASP A 24 -3.50 28.88 3.77
C ASP A 24 -4.72 28.77 2.80
N GLY A 25 -5.80 28.14 3.27
CA GLY A 25 -7.02 27.92 2.48
C GLY A 25 -6.91 26.84 1.39
N ARG A 26 -5.80 26.09 1.36
CA ARG A 26 -5.58 24.94 0.47
C ARG A 26 -5.66 23.64 1.23
N ARG A 27 -6.17 22.59 0.57
CA ARG A 27 -6.24 21.23 1.08
C ARG A 27 -5.52 20.28 0.13
N ILE A 28 -4.65 19.44 0.70
CA ILE A 28 -4.02 18.32 0.01
C ILE A 28 -4.42 17.04 0.75
N VAL A 29 -4.91 16.05 0.01
CA VAL A 29 -5.16 14.70 0.53
C VAL A 29 -4.30 13.73 -0.24
N VAL A 30 -3.54 12.91 0.48
CA VAL A 30 -2.75 11.82 -0.10
C VAL A 30 -3.25 10.52 0.53
N VAL A 31 -3.84 9.65 -0.29
CA VAL A 31 -4.27 8.31 0.11
C VAL A 31 -3.30 7.32 -0.50
N ALA A 32 -2.69 6.49 0.35
CA ALA A 32 -1.94 5.33 -0.11
C ALA A 32 -2.54 4.08 0.51
N ASP A 33 -2.82 3.08 -0.33
CA ASP A 33 -3.33 1.78 0.09
C ASP A 33 -2.52 0.66 -0.56
N GLY A 34 -2.58 -0.51 0.04
CA GLY A 34 -1.84 -1.64 -0.48
C GLY A 34 -2.31 -2.98 0.07
N VAL A 35 -2.02 -4.00 -0.73
CA VAL A 35 -2.17 -5.41 -0.36
C VAL A 35 -0.83 -6.08 -0.61
N THR A 36 -0.31 -6.76 0.40
CA THR A 36 0.86 -7.63 0.29
C THR A 36 0.44 -9.07 0.54
N LEU A 37 0.74 -9.94 -0.42
CA LEU A 37 0.67 -11.38 -0.26
C LEU A 37 2.08 -11.90 -0.01
N ALA A 38 2.30 -12.49 1.15
CA ALA A 38 3.54 -13.14 1.49
C ALA A 38 3.44 -14.63 1.17
N SER A 39 4.48 -15.17 0.55
CA SER A 39 4.70 -16.61 0.37
C SER A 39 5.99 -17.04 1.08
N ALA A 40 6.35 -18.33 0.99
CA ALA A 40 7.61 -18.82 1.52
C ALA A 40 8.86 -18.18 0.86
N SER A 41 8.73 -17.68 -0.38
CA SER A 41 9.88 -17.25 -1.20
C SER A 41 9.78 -15.81 -1.72
N SER A 42 8.61 -15.17 -1.65
CA SER A 42 8.38 -13.85 -2.21
C SER A 42 7.31 -13.05 -1.45
N TYR A 43 7.25 -11.76 -1.77
CA TYR A 43 6.14 -10.87 -1.45
C TYR A 43 5.59 -10.27 -2.74
N ASP A 44 4.31 -10.48 -3.00
CA ASP A 44 3.59 -9.82 -4.07
C ASP A 44 2.87 -8.60 -3.49
N MET A 45 3.36 -7.41 -3.82
CA MET A 45 2.82 -6.15 -3.34
C MET A 45 2.03 -5.46 -4.45
N ARG A 46 0.83 -4.98 -4.12
CA ARG A 46 0.07 -4.04 -4.93
C ARG A 46 -0.14 -2.77 -4.14
N VAL A 47 0.13 -1.62 -4.75
CA VAL A 47 0.03 -0.32 -4.09
C VAL A 47 -0.76 0.64 -4.98
N GLY A 48 -1.69 1.36 -4.35
CA GLY A 48 -2.39 2.50 -4.92
C GLY A 48 -1.94 3.79 -4.25
N LEU A 49 -1.76 4.85 -5.03
CA LEU A 49 -1.53 6.22 -4.57
C LEU A 49 -2.48 7.17 -5.28
N ARG A 50 -3.29 7.90 -4.50
CA ARG A 50 -4.19 8.94 -4.97
C ARG A 50 -3.88 10.25 -4.26
N VAL A 51 -3.83 11.33 -5.02
CA VAL A 51 -3.62 12.70 -4.51
C VAL A 51 -4.76 13.58 -4.98
N GLU A 52 -5.36 14.30 -4.05
CA GLU A 52 -6.37 15.31 -4.31
C GLU A 52 -5.84 16.69 -3.90
N LEU A 53 -6.15 17.71 -4.71
CA LEU A 53 -5.94 19.12 -4.40
C LEU A 53 -7.29 19.81 -4.34
N ASP A 54 -7.62 20.39 -3.19
CA ASP A 54 -8.89 21.10 -2.96
C ASP A 54 -10.13 20.26 -3.33
N GLY A 55 -10.06 18.94 -3.13
CA GLY A 55 -11.12 17.97 -3.43
C GLY A 55 -11.18 17.52 -4.90
N ALA A 56 -10.27 17.98 -5.76
CA ALA A 56 -10.16 17.52 -7.14
C ALA A 56 -9.01 16.50 -7.30
N PRO A 57 -9.18 15.43 -8.10
CA PRO A 57 -8.10 14.51 -8.42
C PRO A 57 -6.92 15.24 -9.08
N PHE A 58 -5.72 15.03 -8.55
CA PHE A 58 -4.48 15.62 -9.05
C PHE A 58 -3.51 14.58 -9.59
N PHE A 59 -3.39 13.44 -8.91
CA PHE A 59 -2.52 12.35 -9.31
C PHE A 59 -3.11 11.02 -8.89
N GLU A 60 -2.97 10.01 -9.74
CA GLU A 60 -3.32 8.64 -9.42
C GLU A 60 -2.31 7.70 -10.06
N ARG A 61 -1.86 6.71 -9.28
CA ARG A 61 -1.02 5.63 -9.79
C ARG A 61 -1.26 4.36 -9.00
N GLU A 62 -1.30 3.27 -9.73
CA GLU A 62 -1.21 1.92 -9.19
C GLU A 62 0.02 1.23 -9.75
N TRP A 63 0.64 0.37 -8.94
CA TRP A 63 1.67 -0.52 -9.41
C TRP A 63 1.67 -1.82 -8.61
N SER A 64 2.35 -2.81 -9.17
CA SER A 64 2.58 -4.11 -8.52
C SER A 64 4.05 -4.47 -8.65
N GLU A 65 4.57 -5.12 -7.61
CA GLU A 65 5.96 -5.53 -7.54
C GLU A 65 6.04 -6.89 -6.84
N GLU A 66 6.85 -7.79 -7.40
CA GLU A 66 7.23 -9.05 -6.75
C GLU A 66 8.63 -8.86 -6.15
N ILE A 67 8.74 -9.08 -4.84
CA ILE A 67 9.97 -8.91 -4.07
C ILE A 67 10.40 -10.28 -3.54
N PRO A 68 11.50 -10.87 -4.04
CA PRO A 68 12.03 -12.12 -3.51
C PRO A 68 12.44 -11.99 -2.04
N ARG A 69 12.31 -13.08 -1.27
CA ARG A 69 12.90 -13.14 0.07
C ARG A 69 14.39 -13.43 -0.05
N ASP A 70 15.22 -12.54 0.47
CA ASP A 70 16.62 -12.85 0.75
C ASP A 70 16.69 -13.52 2.13
N LEU A 71 16.91 -14.83 2.14
CA LEU A 71 16.97 -15.66 3.36
C LEU A 71 18.40 -16.17 3.64
N ASN A 72 19.41 -15.57 3.00
CA ASN A 72 20.81 -15.95 3.17
C ASN A 72 21.43 -15.47 4.48
#